data_AF-A0A819T783-F1
#
_entry.id   AF-A0A819T783-F1
#
_cell.length_a   1.000
_cell.length_b   1.000
_cell.length_c   1.000
_cell.angle_alpha   90.00
_cell.angle_beta   90.00
_cell.angle_gamma   90.00
#
_symmetry.space_group_name_H-M   'P 1'
#
loop_
_entity.id
_entity.type
_entity.pdbx_description
1 polymer ?
#
loop_
_entity_poly.entity_id
_entity_poly.type
_entity_poly.pdbx_seq_one_letter_code
_entity_poly.pdbx_strand_id
1 'polypeptide(L)'
;DIIPRLLLGAYIYRHAATLTVDIDIQQQYNKHADQFDKSVASIIDLCYHDDDQFALDLLSKSPDVTPNCTTLELAQKARCQSFLASRCVQRYLDNSWYGYINYKRWDINLQIFIYSLLIPLTPILCARLDYVEKSESGTDEVDITQYRVMQNTPKIFMCFDLIFWFVRILHLFTAFRKLGPKLIMIFQTMKDLIFFICFILIFLFAFSIASWALITTNSQVYWHYSSDGSLSNVTVSKNGSGLWTWRIIRNVTNYGVWKIFGQVEPIDDLDAYSSTAFVLDIMFVTIANIILLSVLVALFNVTITRVEEQSKQVWGYHRFLLVNEYKSKVSLPPPFSILNYLFLSGQWLAKKLLRCSRYSLNDKKAEEFTDKIQDKRKIHSDYWWHKLRHEKTVQIEASLKEIEP
;
A
#
# COMPACT_ATOMS: atom_id res chain seq x y z
N ASP A 1 30.94 20.53 6.26
CA ASP A 1 30.02 19.54 5.66
C ASP A 1 29.14 20.14 4.58
N ILE A 2 29.27 19.69 3.32
CA ILE A 2 28.45 20.18 2.20
C ILE A 2 27.04 19.57 2.24
N ILE A 3 26.93 18.26 2.51
CA ILE A 3 25.65 17.52 2.52
C ILE A 3 24.63 18.12 3.51
N PRO A 4 24.94 18.32 4.81
CA PRO A 4 24.01 18.93 5.76
C PRO A 4 23.61 20.36 5.42
N ARG A 5 24.51 21.15 4.81
CA ARG A 5 24.21 22.52 4.38
C ARG A 5 23.21 22.55 3.23
N LEU A 6 23.36 21.64 2.26
CA LEU A 6 22.41 21.50 1.15
C LEU A 6 21.05 20.99 1.65
N LEU A 7 21.03 20.05 2.61
CA LEU A 7 19.80 19.58 3.25
C LEU A 7 19.11 20.69 4.05
N LEU A 8 19.87 21.53 4.75
CA LEU A 8 19.34 22.71 5.43
C LEU A 8 18.78 23.73 4.43
N GLY A 9 19.45 23.94 3.30
CA GLY A 9 18.93 24.75 2.19
C GLY A 9 17.58 24.21 1.70
N ALA A 10 17.48 22.91 1.42
CA ALA A 10 16.23 22.27 1.02
C ALA A 10 15.12 22.43 2.08
N TYR A 11 15.47 22.30 3.37
CA TYR A 11 14.55 22.53 4.48
C TYR A 11 14.02 23.97 4.50
N ILE A 12 14.91 24.97 4.40
CA ILE A 12 14.54 26.39 4.41
C ILE A 12 13.65 26.73 3.23
N TYR A 13 14.00 26.29 2.01
CA TYR A 13 13.18 26.57 0.82
C TYR A 13 11.81 25.90 0.88
N ARG A 14 11.71 24.65 1.33
CA ARG A 14 10.40 23.99 1.52
C ARG A 14 9.59 24.63 2.64
N HIS A 15 10.24 25.09 3.71
CA HIS A 15 9.53 25.80 4.77
C HIS A 15 9.04 27.18 4.31
N ALA A 16 9.87 27.93 3.58
CA ALA A 16 9.48 29.19 2.94
C ALA A 16 8.29 28.97 2.00
N ALA A 17 8.31 27.92 1.18
CA ALA A 17 7.20 27.55 0.30
C ALA A 17 5.88 27.26 1.04
N THR A 18 5.92 26.81 2.30
CA THR A 18 4.71 26.61 3.11
C THR A 18 4.16 27.92 3.71
N LEU A 19 5.00 28.94 3.83
CA LEU A 19 4.64 30.25 4.39
C LEU A 19 4.18 31.23 3.30
N THR A 20 4.57 31.01 2.05
CA THR A 20 4.14 31.81 0.90
C THR A 20 2.73 31.48 0.45
N VAL A 21 1.91 32.50 0.26
CA VAL A 21 0.54 32.39 -0.29
C VAL A 21 0.55 32.38 -1.82
N ASP A 22 1.53 33.05 -2.43
CA ASP A 22 1.68 33.12 -3.88
C ASP A 22 2.12 31.75 -4.45
N ILE A 23 1.30 31.21 -5.35
CA ILE A 23 1.48 29.89 -5.96
C ILE A 23 2.74 29.86 -6.83
N ASP A 24 3.06 30.95 -7.53
CA ASP A 24 4.20 31.00 -8.44
C ASP A 24 5.52 31.00 -7.65
N ILE A 25 5.58 31.81 -6.59
CA ILE A 25 6.72 31.84 -5.66
C ILE A 25 6.86 30.51 -4.92
N GLN A 26 5.74 29.93 -4.48
CA GLN A 26 5.72 28.61 -3.85
C GLN A 26 6.29 27.52 -4.77
N GLN A 27 5.92 27.52 -6.05
CA GLN A 27 6.47 26.58 -7.04
C GLN A 27 7.97 26.80 -7.26
N GLN A 28 8.43 28.05 -7.34
CA GLN A 28 9.86 28.36 -7.47
C GLN A 28 10.68 27.86 -6.27
N TYR A 29 10.21 28.09 -5.04
CA TYR A 29 10.89 27.59 -3.84
C TYR A 29 10.92 26.06 -3.78
N ASN A 30 9.83 25.39 -4.13
CA ASN A 30 9.84 23.93 -4.23
C ASN A 30 10.81 23.43 -5.29
N LYS A 31 10.88 24.10 -6.45
CA LYS A 31 11.84 23.77 -7.51
C LYS A 31 13.29 23.91 -7.05
N HIS A 32 13.63 24.98 -6.32
CA HIS A 32 14.96 25.14 -5.74
C HIS A 32 15.27 24.08 -4.68
N ALA A 33 14.32 23.76 -3.81
CA ALA A 33 14.49 22.69 -2.82
C ALA A 33 14.74 21.32 -3.48
N ASP A 34 14.04 21.01 -4.57
CA ASP A 34 14.22 19.76 -5.32
C ASP A 34 15.57 19.71 -6.04
N GLN A 35 16.11 20.84 -6.49
CA GLN A 35 17.48 20.92 -7.03
C GLN A 35 18.52 20.59 -5.95
N PHE A 36 18.34 21.09 -4.73
CA PHE A 36 19.20 20.73 -3.60
C PHE A 36 19.08 19.23 -3.26
N ASP A 37 17.86 18.68 -3.21
CA ASP A 37 17.60 17.26 -2.95
C ASP A 37 18.33 16.35 -3.95
N LYS A 38 18.19 16.63 -5.26
CA LYS A 38 18.88 15.91 -6.34
C LYS A 38 20.40 16.05 -6.26
N SER A 39 20.89 17.23 -5.92
CA SER A 39 22.33 17.48 -5.76
C SER A 39 22.90 16.64 -4.63
N VAL A 40 22.23 16.60 -3.47
CA VAL A 40 22.68 15.76 -2.33
C VAL A 40 22.63 14.28 -2.69
N ALA A 41 21.56 13.82 -3.37
CA ALA A 41 21.45 12.44 -3.84
C ALA A 41 22.62 12.04 -4.75
N SER A 42 23.00 12.91 -5.70
CA SER A 42 24.14 12.64 -6.59
C SER A 42 25.48 12.59 -5.83
N ILE A 43 25.68 13.47 -4.85
CA ILE A 43 26.92 13.52 -4.06
C ILE A 43 27.05 12.24 -3.22
N ILE A 44 25.98 11.80 -2.56
CA ILE A 44 26.05 10.60 -1.72
C ILE A 44 26.21 9.32 -2.56
N ASP A 45 25.62 9.27 -3.76
CA ASP A 45 25.80 8.14 -4.68
C ASP A 45 27.25 8.06 -5.19
N LEU A 46 27.90 9.20 -5.45
CA LEU A 46 29.34 9.25 -5.77
C LEU A 46 30.18 8.76 -4.58
N CYS A 47 29.94 9.30 -3.38
CA CYS A 47 30.65 8.85 -2.18
C CYS A 47 30.51 7.34 -1.93
N TYR A 48 29.32 6.79 -2.18
CA TYR A 48 29.04 5.37 -2.02
C TYR A 48 29.69 4.49 -3.10
N HIS A 49 29.94 5.04 -4.30
CA HIS A 49 30.66 4.32 -5.35
C HIS A 49 32.13 4.16 -5.01
N ASP A 50 32.72 5.18 -4.40
CA ASP A 50 34.15 5.23 -4.06
C ASP A 50 34.46 4.45 -2.75
N ASP A 51 33.67 4.67 -1.69
CA ASP A 51 33.82 3.99 -0.40
C ASP A 51 32.47 3.78 0.28
N ASP A 52 32.02 2.52 0.34
CA ASP A 52 30.72 2.14 0.88
C ASP A 52 30.64 2.38 2.39
N GLN A 53 31.68 2.02 3.15
CA GLN A 53 31.70 2.17 4.61
C GLN A 53 31.78 3.64 5.01
N PHE A 54 32.59 4.44 4.32
CA PHE A 54 32.68 5.87 4.57
C PHE A 54 31.34 6.57 4.36
N ALA A 55 30.66 6.27 3.25
CA ALA A 55 29.35 6.86 2.95
C ALA A 55 28.29 6.48 4.00
N LEU A 56 28.30 5.24 4.50
CA LEU A 56 27.41 4.79 5.57
C LEU A 56 27.72 5.49 6.91
N ASP A 57 29.00 5.66 7.24
CA ASP A 57 29.43 6.38 8.44
C ASP A 57 29.01 7.85 8.40
N LEU A 58 29.07 8.49 7.22
CA LEU A 58 28.66 9.87 7.03
C LEU A 58 27.17 10.09 7.33
N LEU A 59 26.31 9.13 6.99
CA LEU A 59 24.87 9.19 7.29
C LEU A 59 24.57 9.07 8.80
N SER A 60 25.44 8.40 9.55
CA SER A 60 25.29 8.20 10.99
C SER A 60 25.73 9.41 11.84
N LYS A 61 26.45 10.37 11.24
CA LYS A 61 26.94 11.57 11.93
C LYS A 61 25.84 12.61 12.14
N SER A 62 25.84 13.23 13.31
CA SER A 62 25.18 14.53 13.52
C SER A 62 26.02 15.63 12.88
N PRO A 63 25.42 16.52 12.06
CA PRO A 63 26.14 17.67 11.51
C PRO A 63 26.49 18.69 12.59
N ASP A 64 27.63 19.36 12.44
CA ASP A 64 28.01 20.49 13.32
C ASP A 64 27.00 21.65 13.25
N VAL A 65 26.29 21.78 12.12
CA VAL A 65 25.27 22.82 11.89
C VAL A 65 24.00 22.57 12.70
N THR A 66 23.68 21.31 13.01
CA THR A 66 22.49 20.90 13.77
C THR A 66 22.86 19.77 14.74
N PRO A 67 23.49 20.09 15.89
CA PRO A 67 24.13 19.09 16.75
C PRO A 67 23.16 18.03 17.32
N ASN A 68 21.86 18.36 17.42
CA ASN A 68 20.82 17.48 17.96
C ASN A 68 20.03 16.71 16.89
N CYS A 69 20.42 16.77 15.62
CA CYS A 69 19.67 16.14 14.53
C CYS A 69 20.61 15.34 13.64
N THR A 70 20.35 14.05 13.43
CA THR A 70 21.16 13.27 12.47
C THR A 70 20.90 13.74 11.03
N THR A 71 21.87 13.52 10.13
CA THR A 71 21.74 13.89 8.71
C THR A 71 20.47 13.30 8.07
N LEU A 72 20.08 12.08 8.49
CA LEU A 72 18.86 11.41 8.04
C LEU A 72 17.58 12.02 8.60
N GLU A 73 17.57 12.43 9.87
CA GLU A 73 16.43 13.15 10.48
C GLU A 73 16.25 14.54 9.86
N LEU A 74 17.36 15.23 9.53
CA LEU A 74 17.31 16.51 8.83
C LEU A 74 16.70 16.33 7.43
N ALA A 75 17.12 15.30 6.70
CA ALA A 75 16.53 14.95 5.41
C ALA A 75 15.04 14.60 5.51
N GLN A 76 14.63 13.91 6.58
CA GLN A 76 13.22 13.61 6.85
C GLN A 76 12.42 14.89 7.09
N LYS A 77 12.91 15.80 7.96
CA LYS A 77 12.27 17.10 8.23
C LYS A 77 12.16 17.95 6.98
N ALA A 78 13.19 17.90 6.13
CA ALA A 78 13.20 18.57 4.83
C ALA A 78 12.31 17.89 3.78
N ARG A 79 11.80 16.67 4.00
CA ARG A 79 11.04 15.85 3.03
C ARG A 79 11.84 15.49 1.76
N CYS A 80 13.16 15.29 1.88
CA CYS A 80 14.03 14.98 0.74
C CYS A 80 13.85 13.55 0.22
N GLN A 81 12.92 13.38 -0.72
CA GLN A 81 12.54 12.07 -1.26
C GLN A 81 13.64 11.47 -2.13
N SER A 82 14.32 12.28 -2.96
CA SER A 82 15.36 11.79 -3.86
C SER A 82 16.58 11.30 -3.08
N PHE A 83 17.04 12.07 -2.09
CA PHE A 83 18.13 11.67 -1.21
C PHE A 83 17.79 10.43 -0.38
N LEU A 84 16.60 10.36 0.23
CA LEU A 84 16.22 9.19 1.04
C LEU A 84 16.02 7.93 0.18
N ALA A 85 15.70 8.08 -1.10
CA ALA A 85 15.62 6.98 -2.06
C ALA A 85 16.99 6.55 -2.65
N SER A 86 18.08 7.27 -2.37
CA SER A 86 19.43 6.91 -2.82
C SER A 86 19.81 5.50 -2.40
N ARG A 87 20.61 4.82 -3.23
CA ARG A 87 21.09 3.46 -2.99
C ARG A 87 21.88 3.36 -1.68
N CYS A 88 22.66 4.38 -1.33
CA CYS A 88 23.44 4.43 -0.10
C CYS A 88 22.53 4.41 1.14
N VAL A 89 21.53 5.31 1.18
CA VAL A 89 20.57 5.39 2.30
C VAL A 89 19.76 4.10 2.41
N GLN A 90 19.31 3.54 1.28
CA GLN A 90 18.54 2.28 1.29
C GLN A 90 19.37 1.09 1.79
N ARG A 91 20.69 1.07 1.52
CA ARG A 91 21.63 0.06 2.06
C ARG A 91 21.87 0.26 3.56
N TYR A 92 22.01 1.51 4.01
CA TYR A 92 22.07 1.83 5.45
C TYR A 92 20.81 1.34 6.19
N LEU A 93 19.64 1.55 5.59
CA LEU A 93 18.36 1.07 6.12
C LEU A 93 18.27 -0.46 6.14
N ASP A 94 18.84 -1.17 5.14
CA ASP A 94 18.94 -2.64 5.19
C ASP A 94 19.74 -3.08 6.42
N ASN A 95 20.93 -2.49 6.64
CA ASN A 95 21.78 -2.82 7.78
C ASN A 95 21.07 -2.49 9.11
N SER A 96 20.34 -1.38 9.16
CA SER A 96 19.56 -0.98 10.33
C SER A 96 18.35 -1.88 10.59
N TRP A 97 17.69 -2.38 9.54
CA TRP A 97 16.50 -3.23 9.64
C TRP A 97 16.83 -4.63 10.17
N TYR A 98 17.95 -5.21 9.72
CA TYR A 98 18.38 -6.55 10.16
C TYR A 98 19.21 -6.54 11.46
N GLY A 99 19.78 -5.38 11.83
CA GLY A 99 20.62 -5.25 13.02
C GLY A 99 21.81 -6.21 12.97
N TYR A 100 22.00 -7.01 14.04
CA TYR A 100 23.09 -7.98 14.14
C TYR A 100 22.78 -9.34 13.48
N ILE A 101 21.60 -9.52 12.88
CA ILE A 101 21.16 -10.81 12.33
C ILE A 101 21.70 -10.97 10.91
N ASN A 102 22.49 -12.01 10.68
CA ASN A 102 23.09 -12.29 9.38
C ASN A 102 22.07 -12.97 8.44
N TYR A 103 21.52 -12.21 7.49
CA TYR A 103 20.38 -12.58 6.65
C TYR A 103 20.66 -13.66 5.59
N LYS A 104 21.92 -14.10 5.41
CA LYS A 104 22.33 -14.96 4.28
C LYS A 104 21.78 -16.39 4.31
N ARG A 105 21.06 -16.83 5.35
CA ARG A 105 20.79 -18.28 5.56
C ARG A 105 19.33 -18.70 5.72
N TRP A 106 18.38 -17.77 5.85
CA TRP A 106 16.96 -18.11 5.99
C TRP A 106 16.10 -17.03 5.35
N ASP A 107 15.16 -17.42 4.48
CA ASP A 107 14.04 -16.56 4.07
C ASP A 107 13.08 -16.38 5.25
N ILE A 108 13.55 -15.74 6.33
CA ILE A 108 12.79 -15.36 7.52
C ILE A 108 11.53 -14.58 7.09
N ASN A 109 11.62 -13.85 5.97
CA ASN A 109 10.50 -13.16 5.34
C ASN A 109 9.38 -14.12 4.89
N LEU A 110 9.71 -15.31 4.37
CA LEU A 110 8.73 -16.30 3.91
C LEU A 110 8.07 -17.02 5.10
N GLN A 111 8.82 -17.25 6.18
CA GLN A 111 8.27 -17.87 7.39
C GLN A 111 7.36 -16.89 8.16
N ILE A 112 7.74 -15.61 8.29
CA ILE A 112 6.88 -14.55 8.83
C ILE A 112 5.64 -14.37 7.94
N PHE A 113 5.79 -14.45 6.62
CA PHE A 113 4.68 -14.39 5.67
C PHE A 113 3.66 -15.51 5.91
N ILE A 114 4.12 -16.76 6.03
CA ILE A 114 3.26 -17.91 6.29
C ILE A 114 2.54 -17.76 7.64
N TYR A 115 3.24 -17.37 8.70
CA TYR A 115 2.60 -17.15 9.99
C TYR A 115 1.62 -15.98 9.99
N SER A 116 1.93 -14.88 9.30
CA SER A 116 1.03 -13.73 9.15
C SER A 116 -0.23 -14.06 8.33
N LEU A 117 -0.16 -15.01 7.40
CA LEU A 117 -1.29 -15.47 6.60
C LEU A 117 -2.18 -16.47 7.36
N LEU A 118 -1.59 -17.29 8.23
CA LEU A 118 -2.30 -18.31 9.00
C LEU A 118 -3.08 -17.74 10.19
N ILE A 119 -2.56 -16.71 10.87
CA ILE A 119 -3.22 -16.06 12.03
C ILE A 119 -4.66 -15.61 11.71
N PRO A 120 -4.95 -14.89 10.61
CA PRO A 120 -6.30 -14.46 10.29
C PRO A 120 -7.21 -15.57 9.74
N LEU A 121 -6.68 -16.76 9.40
CA LEU A 121 -7.49 -17.92 8.98
C LEU A 121 -8.03 -18.73 10.17
N THR A 122 -7.43 -18.58 11.35
CA THR A 122 -7.84 -19.29 12.57
C THR A 122 -9.30 -19.03 13.01
N PRO A 123 -9.87 -17.81 12.92
CA PRO A 123 -11.26 -17.57 13.31
C PRO A 123 -12.27 -18.27 12.40
N ILE A 124 -11.93 -18.47 11.12
CA ILE A 124 -12.80 -19.14 10.12
C ILE A 124 -12.81 -20.64 10.34
N LEU A 125 -11.65 -21.24 10.66
CA LEU A 125 -11.55 -22.63 11.07
C LEU A 125 -12.35 -22.89 12.34
N CYS A 126 -12.24 -22.02 13.35
CA CYS A 126 -13.06 -22.11 14.57
C CYS A 126 -14.56 -21.97 14.27
N ALA A 127 -14.98 -20.99 13.48
CA ALA A 127 -16.39 -20.82 13.11
C ALA A 127 -16.96 -21.99 12.29
N ARG A 128 -16.11 -22.70 11.54
CA ARG A 128 -16.51 -23.91 10.80
C ARG A 128 -16.60 -25.13 11.71
N LEU A 129 -15.72 -25.27 12.70
CA LEU A 129 -15.78 -26.32 13.71
C LEU A 129 -17.05 -26.22 14.55
N ASP A 130 -17.38 -25.01 15.04
CA ASP A 130 -18.64 -24.75 15.79
C ASP A 130 -19.89 -25.09 14.97
N TYR A 131 -19.86 -24.94 13.64
CA TYR A 131 -20.98 -25.29 12.76
C TYR A 131 -21.15 -26.80 12.59
N VAL A 132 -20.04 -27.54 12.45
CA VAL A 132 -20.07 -29.00 12.32
C VAL A 132 -20.60 -29.63 13.61
N GLU A 133 -20.17 -29.14 14.78
CA GLU A 133 -20.62 -29.65 16.08
C GLU A 133 -22.13 -29.41 16.32
N LYS A 134 -22.67 -28.29 15.83
CA LYS A 134 -24.12 -27.99 15.89
C LYS A 134 -24.96 -28.73 14.86
N SER A 135 -24.36 -29.20 13.76
CA SER A 135 -25.03 -30.03 12.75
C SER A 135 -25.31 -31.45 13.25
N GLU A 136 -24.57 -31.92 14.26
CA GLU A 136 -24.78 -33.23 14.89
C GLU A 136 -25.85 -33.20 16.01
N SER A 137 -26.18 -32.03 16.55
CA SER A 137 -27.22 -31.86 17.56
C SER A 137 -28.54 -31.43 16.91
N GLY A 138 -29.26 -32.41 16.35
CA GLY A 138 -30.58 -32.18 15.74
C GLY A 138 -31.60 -31.62 16.74
N THR A 139 -32.18 -30.45 16.42
CA THR A 139 -33.41 -29.95 17.06
C THR A 139 -34.27 -29.14 16.07
N ASP A 140 -35.50 -29.63 15.89
CA ASP A 140 -36.80 -29.11 15.42
C ASP A 140 -36.96 -27.93 14.44
N GLU A 141 -37.95 -28.09 13.56
CA GLU A 141 -38.00 -27.54 12.20
C GLU A 141 -38.61 -26.13 11.99
N VAL A 142 -39.08 -25.40 13.01
CA VAL A 142 -39.95 -24.21 12.75
C VAL A 142 -39.34 -22.84 13.10
N ASP A 143 -38.31 -22.73 13.95
CA ASP A 143 -37.62 -21.45 14.26
C ASP A 143 -36.32 -21.21 13.44
N ILE A 144 -36.10 -22.03 12.41
CA ILE A 144 -34.79 -22.12 11.74
C ILE A 144 -34.49 -20.89 10.85
N THR A 145 -35.46 -20.06 10.46
CA THR A 145 -35.20 -18.92 9.55
C THR A 145 -34.67 -17.68 10.27
N GLN A 146 -35.29 -17.25 11.37
CA GLN A 146 -34.79 -16.12 12.17
C GLN A 146 -33.45 -16.46 12.86
N TYR A 147 -33.32 -17.68 13.37
CA TYR A 147 -32.08 -18.15 14.00
C TYR A 147 -30.91 -18.21 13.01
N ARG A 148 -31.15 -18.67 11.76
CA ARG A 148 -30.13 -18.68 10.69
C ARG A 148 -29.67 -17.28 10.30
N VAL A 149 -30.58 -16.31 10.22
CA VAL A 149 -30.21 -14.92 9.86
C VAL A 149 -29.38 -14.27 10.97
N MET A 150 -29.76 -14.43 12.24
CA MET A 150 -29.03 -13.88 13.37
C MET A 150 -27.64 -14.51 13.54
N GLN A 151 -27.47 -15.80 13.25
CA GLN A 151 -26.17 -16.47 13.28
C GLN A 151 -25.27 -16.22 12.07
N ASN A 152 -25.83 -15.97 10.89
CA ASN A 152 -25.05 -15.69 9.69
C ASN A 152 -24.53 -14.25 9.63
N THR A 153 -25.21 -13.33 10.31
CA THR A 153 -24.82 -11.92 10.41
C THR A 153 -23.37 -11.72 10.91
N PRO A 154 -22.94 -12.27 12.07
CA PRO A 154 -21.55 -12.14 12.52
C PRO A 154 -20.54 -12.82 11.59
N LYS A 155 -20.92 -13.94 10.94
CA LYS A 155 -20.05 -14.62 9.96
C LYS A 155 -19.73 -13.72 8.78
N ILE A 156 -20.73 -13.02 8.24
CA ILE A 156 -20.55 -12.06 7.14
C ILE A 156 -19.59 -10.94 7.56
N PHE A 157 -19.79 -10.36 8.75
CA PHE A 157 -18.89 -9.33 9.28
C PHE A 157 -17.45 -9.83 9.45
N MET A 158 -17.25 -11.03 9.98
CA MET A 158 -15.93 -11.65 10.09
C MET A 158 -15.27 -11.88 8.72
N CYS A 159 -16.04 -12.27 7.70
CA CYS A 159 -15.52 -12.41 6.34
C CYS A 159 -15.07 -11.07 5.75
N PHE A 160 -15.80 -9.98 5.98
CA PHE A 160 -15.36 -8.65 5.56
C PHE A 160 -14.15 -8.15 6.36
N ASP A 161 -14.12 -8.38 7.67
CA ASP A 161 -12.96 -8.06 8.52
C ASP A 161 -11.69 -8.80 8.04
N LEU A 162 -11.82 -10.06 7.64
CA LEU A 162 -10.73 -10.84 7.05
C LEU A 162 -10.14 -10.14 5.81
N ILE A 163 -10.99 -9.61 4.93
CA ILE A 163 -10.54 -8.89 3.73
C ILE A 163 -9.71 -7.67 4.14
N PHE A 164 -10.16 -6.91 5.14
CA PHE A 164 -9.40 -5.77 5.66
C PHE A 164 -8.07 -6.19 6.29
N TRP A 165 -8.03 -7.34 6.98
CA TRP A 165 -6.78 -7.92 7.46
C TRP A 165 -5.81 -8.25 6.33
N PHE A 166 -6.28 -8.82 5.22
CA PHE A 166 -5.42 -9.07 4.05
C PHE A 166 -4.92 -7.77 3.40
N VAL A 167 -5.75 -6.73 3.30
CA VAL A 167 -5.31 -5.40 2.84
C VAL A 167 -4.24 -4.83 3.78
N ARG A 168 -4.38 -5.03 5.09
CA ARG A 168 -3.37 -4.63 6.07
C ARG A 168 -2.06 -5.41 5.95
N ILE A 169 -2.13 -6.71 5.62
CA ILE A 169 -0.95 -7.53 5.32
C ILE A 169 -0.25 -7.02 4.06
N LEU A 170 -1.00 -6.61 3.03
CA LEU A 170 -0.43 -5.99 1.83
C LEU A 170 0.35 -4.72 2.16
N HIS A 171 -0.15 -3.91 3.11
CA HIS A 171 0.58 -2.75 3.62
C HIS A 171 1.90 -3.15 4.30
N LEU A 172 1.96 -4.27 5.03
CA LEU A 172 3.23 -4.78 5.60
C LEU A 172 4.26 -5.11 4.50
N PHE A 173 3.82 -5.63 3.36
CA PHE A 173 4.72 -5.95 2.24
C PHE A 173 5.36 -4.73 1.58
N THR A 174 4.85 -3.53 1.84
CA THR A 174 5.48 -2.29 1.39
C THR A 174 6.88 -2.09 1.98
N ALA A 175 7.18 -2.67 3.14
CA ALA A 175 8.50 -2.60 3.76
C ALA A 175 9.58 -3.42 3.01
N PHE A 176 9.19 -4.42 2.21
CA PHE A 176 10.13 -5.30 1.53
C PHE A 176 10.74 -4.66 0.27
N ARG A 177 12.05 -4.83 0.08
CA ARG A 177 12.82 -4.24 -1.04
C ARG A 177 12.39 -4.68 -2.44
N LYS A 178 11.96 -5.93 -2.61
CA LYS A 178 11.56 -6.47 -3.93
C LYS A 178 10.08 -6.22 -4.26
N LEU A 179 9.21 -6.27 -3.25
CA LEU A 179 7.76 -6.18 -3.43
C LEU A 179 7.23 -4.75 -3.24
N GLY A 180 7.84 -3.96 -2.34
CA GLY A 180 7.34 -2.66 -1.95
C GLY A 180 7.19 -1.64 -3.08
N PRO A 181 8.20 -1.42 -3.96
CA PRO A 181 8.05 -0.50 -5.09
C PRO A 181 6.90 -0.91 -6.02
N LYS A 182 6.76 -2.21 -6.28
CA LYS A 182 5.69 -2.75 -7.13
C LYS A 182 4.30 -2.53 -6.51
N LEU A 183 4.17 -2.69 -5.20
CA LEU A 183 2.91 -2.46 -4.50
C LEU A 183 2.51 -0.98 -4.50
N ILE A 184 3.46 -0.08 -4.22
CA ILE A 184 3.20 1.36 -4.27
C ILE A 184 2.84 1.80 -5.70
N MET A 185 3.51 1.23 -6.72
CA MET A 185 3.17 1.44 -8.11
C MET A 185 1.71 1.05 -8.39
N ILE A 186 1.27 -0.15 -7.97
CA ILE A 186 -0.12 -0.60 -8.13
C ILE A 186 -1.09 0.35 -7.41
N PHE A 187 -0.84 0.73 -6.15
CA PHE A 187 -1.76 1.61 -5.43
C PHE A 187 -1.87 3.00 -6.07
N GLN A 188 -0.78 3.51 -6.63
CA GLN A 188 -0.77 4.79 -7.32
C GLN A 188 -1.49 4.71 -8.67
N THR A 189 -1.32 3.62 -9.43
CA THR A 189 -2.06 3.43 -10.69
C THR A 189 -3.55 3.22 -10.47
N MET A 190 -3.98 2.63 -9.35
CA MET A 190 -5.40 2.45 -9.03
C MET A 190 -6.18 3.77 -8.89
N LYS A 191 -5.53 4.86 -8.46
CA LYS A 191 -6.17 6.18 -8.36
C LYS A 191 -6.53 6.76 -9.74
N ASP A 192 -5.67 6.53 -10.72
CA ASP A 192 -5.93 6.94 -12.11
C ASP A 192 -6.95 5.98 -12.77
N LEU A 193 -6.89 4.69 -12.41
CA LEU A 193 -7.75 3.63 -12.95
C LEU A 193 -9.20 3.73 -12.49
N ILE A 194 -9.47 4.24 -11.27
CA ILE A 194 -10.81 4.24 -10.69
C ILE A 194 -11.81 5.00 -11.55
N PHE A 195 -11.39 6.14 -12.14
CA PHE A 195 -12.23 6.91 -13.05
C PHE A 195 -12.62 6.12 -14.30
N PHE A 196 -11.66 5.37 -14.87
CA PHE A 196 -11.94 4.52 -16.02
C PHE A 196 -12.83 3.33 -15.66
N ILE A 197 -12.58 2.66 -14.52
CA ILE A 197 -13.45 1.59 -14.03
C ILE A 197 -14.88 2.09 -13.83
N CYS A 198 -15.07 3.30 -13.29
CA CYS A 198 -16.40 3.91 -13.20
C CYS A 198 -17.07 4.08 -14.58
N PHE A 199 -16.32 4.50 -15.59
CA PHE A 199 -16.83 4.58 -16.97
C PHE A 199 -17.24 3.21 -17.51
N ILE A 200 -16.43 2.16 -17.28
CA ILE A 200 -16.79 0.78 -17.62
C ILE A 200 -18.08 0.35 -16.93
N LEU A 201 -18.21 0.62 -15.63
CA LEU A 201 -19.39 0.22 -14.85
C LEU A 201 -20.66 0.91 -15.34
N ILE A 202 -20.58 2.18 -15.75
CA ILE A 202 -21.72 2.91 -16.34
C ILE A 202 -22.15 2.24 -17.65
N PHE A 203 -21.19 1.95 -18.54
CA PHE A 203 -21.48 1.26 -19.80
C PHE A 203 -22.07 -0.14 -19.54
N LEU A 204 -21.47 -0.91 -18.63
CA LEU A 204 -21.92 -2.23 -18.25
C LEU A 204 -23.36 -2.18 -17.75
N PHE A 205 -23.69 -1.25 -16.84
CA PHE A 205 -25.03 -1.14 -16.27
C PHE A 205 -26.07 -0.75 -17.33
N ALA A 206 -25.75 0.18 -18.23
CA ALA A 206 -26.64 0.61 -19.31
C ALA A 206 -27.03 -0.54 -20.23
N PHE A 207 -26.05 -1.32 -20.70
CA PHE A 207 -26.30 -2.48 -21.56
C PHE A 207 -26.99 -3.62 -20.81
N SER A 208 -26.61 -3.86 -19.54
CA SER A 208 -27.23 -4.89 -18.71
C SER A 208 -28.73 -4.66 -18.52
N ILE A 209 -29.13 -3.39 -18.29
CA ILE A 209 -30.54 -3.03 -18.18
C ILE A 209 -31.25 -3.27 -19.52
N ALA A 210 -30.65 -2.86 -20.63
CA ALA A 210 -31.24 -3.02 -21.96
C ALA A 210 -31.45 -4.50 -22.33
N SER A 211 -30.43 -5.35 -22.16
CA SER A 211 -30.54 -6.79 -22.41
C SER A 211 -31.55 -7.47 -21.47
N TRP A 212 -31.51 -7.13 -20.17
CA TRP A 212 -32.45 -7.70 -19.20
C TRP A 212 -33.90 -7.34 -19.50
N ALA A 213 -34.14 -6.10 -19.95
CA ALA A 213 -35.47 -5.64 -20.35
C ALA A 213 -36.01 -6.44 -21.55
N LEU A 214 -35.18 -6.67 -22.58
CA LEU A 214 -35.58 -7.41 -23.78
C LEU A 214 -35.90 -8.90 -23.52
N ILE A 215 -35.24 -9.52 -22.55
CA ILE A 215 -35.47 -10.93 -22.20
C ILE A 215 -36.71 -11.07 -21.31
N THR A 216 -36.92 -10.13 -20.40
CA THR A 216 -38.05 -10.20 -19.45
C THR A 216 -39.41 -10.03 -20.14
N THR A 217 -39.46 -9.36 -21.30
CA THR A 217 -40.71 -9.14 -22.05
C THR A 217 -41.28 -10.40 -22.69
N ASN A 218 -40.52 -11.49 -22.79
CA ASN A 218 -40.97 -12.75 -23.41
C ASN A 218 -41.37 -13.86 -22.42
N SER A 219 -41.44 -13.61 -21.11
CA SER A 219 -42.05 -14.57 -20.18
C SER A 219 -43.57 -14.61 -20.40
N GLN A 220 -44.04 -15.66 -21.07
CA GLN A 220 -45.39 -15.82 -21.60
C GLN A 220 -46.52 -15.74 -20.56
N VAL A 221 -47.66 -15.18 -20.99
CA VAL A 221 -48.97 -15.35 -20.34
C VAL A 221 -49.50 -16.73 -20.73
N TYR A 222 -49.48 -17.69 -19.82
CA TYR A 222 -50.13 -18.99 -20.05
C TYR A 222 -51.61 -18.90 -19.69
N TRP A 223 -52.49 -19.23 -20.64
CA TRP A 223 -53.91 -19.40 -20.40
C TRP A 223 -54.14 -20.76 -19.75
N HIS A 224 -54.66 -20.79 -18.52
CA HIS A 224 -55.20 -22.03 -17.96
C HIS A 224 -56.71 -21.99 -18.12
N TYR A 225 -57.28 -23.00 -18.79
CA TYR A 225 -58.74 -23.20 -18.74
C TYR A 225 -59.10 -23.59 -17.31
N SER A 226 -59.86 -22.75 -16.63
CA SER A 226 -60.57 -23.15 -15.41
C SER A 226 -61.64 -24.18 -15.79
N SER A 227 -61.84 -25.18 -14.94
CA SER A 227 -62.89 -26.22 -15.11
C SER A 227 -64.30 -25.65 -15.27
N ASP A 228 -64.48 -24.37 -14.94
CA ASP A 228 -65.76 -23.67 -14.94
C ASP A 228 -66.00 -22.81 -16.21
N GLY A 229 -65.15 -22.93 -17.24
CA GLY A 229 -65.36 -22.29 -18.54
C GLY A 229 -65.17 -20.76 -18.58
N SER A 230 -64.71 -20.15 -17.48
CA SER A 230 -64.36 -18.73 -17.45
C SER A 230 -62.88 -18.50 -17.85
N LEU A 231 -62.66 -17.59 -18.80
CA LEU A 231 -61.33 -17.17 -19.25
C LEU A 231 -60.75 -16.22 -18.19
N SER A 232 -60.04 -16.74 -17.20
CA SER A 232 -59.25 -15.91 -16.29
C SER A 232 -57.82 -15.77 -16.82
N ASN A 233 -57.44 -14.54 -17.10
CA ASN A 233 -56.06 -14.14 -17.33
C ASN A 233 -55.30 -14.21 -16.01
N VAL A 234 -54.78 -15.40 -15.67
CA VAL A 234 -53.70 -15.47 -14.68
C VAL A 234 -52.45 -14.92 -15.37
N THR A 235 -52.31 -13.60 -15.35
CA THR A 235 -50.97 -13.04 -15.36
C THR A 235 -50.25 -13.76 -14.23
N VAL A 236 -49.16 -14.48 -14.53
CA VAL A 236 -48.05 -14.55 -13.58
C VAL A 236 -47.53 -13.11 -13.49
N SER A 237 -48.33 -12.26 -12.85
CA SER A 237 -47.83 -11.09 -12.18
C SER A 237 -46.79 -11.70 -11.25
N LYS A 238 -45.53 -11.43 -11.55
CA LYS A 238 -44.46 -11.38 -10.58
C LYS A 238 -44.97 -10.47 -9.46
N ASN A 239 -45.84 -11.00 -8.60
CA ASN A 239 -46.46 -10.28 -7.51
C ASN A 239 -45.32 -9.82 -6.61
N GLY A 240 -45.23 -8.51 -6.52
CA GLY A 240 -44.07 -7.75 -6.12
C GLY A 240 -44.03 -6.43 -6.87
N SER A 241 -45.20 -5.82 -7.10
CA SER A 241 -45.34 -4.39 -7.29
C SER A 241 -44.66 -3.69 -6.11
N GLY A 242 -43.66 -2.88 -6.38
CA GLY A 242 -43.08 -2.01 -5.36
C GLY A 242 -41.57 -1.93 -5.42
N LEU A 243 -41.10 -0.95 -6.18
CA LEU A 243 -39.77 -0.35 -6.13
C LEU A 243 -38.64 -1.22 -6.70
N TRP A 244 -37.60 -0.52 -7.14
CA TRP A 244 -36.27 -1.03 -7.49
C TRP A 244 -35.72 -1.92 -6.37
N THR A 245 -36.19 -3.17 -6.28
CA THR A 245 -35.78 -4.09 -5.23
C THR A 245 -34.36 -4.53 -5.53
N TRP A 246 -33.55 -4.70 -4.48
CA TRP A 246 -32.18 -5.21 -4.56
C TRP A 246 -32.06 -6.45 -5.48
N ARG A 247 -33.12 -7.26 -5.55
CA ARG A 247 -33.24 -8.42 -6.44
C ARG A 247 -33.12 -8.10 -7.94
N ILE A 248 -33.73 -7.02 -8.43
CA ILE A 248 -33.64 -6.63 -9.85
C ILE A 248 -32.23 -6.14 -10.16
N ILE A 249 -31.68 -5.27 -9.31
CA ILE A 249 -30.32 -4.75 -9.45
C ILE A 249 -29.30 -5.90 -9.44
N ARG A 250 -29.46 -6.87 -8.53
CA ARG A 250 -28.65 -8.09 -8.53
C ARG A 250 -28.78 -8.80 -9.86
N ASN A 251 -29.98 -9.14 -10.31
CA ASN A 251 -30.17 -9.95 -11.50
C ASN A 251 -29.61 -9.26 -12.77
N VAL A 252 -29.85 -7.96 -12.93
CA VAL A 252 -29.30 -7.14 -14.03
C VAL A 252 -27.78 -7.11 -13.99
N THR A 253 -27.19 -6.79 -12.83
CA THR A 253 -25.73 -6.71 -12.68
C THR A 253 -25.09 -8.08 -12.91
N ASN A 254 -25.69 -9.13 -12.36
CA ASN A 254 -25.23 -10.51 -12.53
C ASN A 254 -25.20 -10.85 -14.02
N TYR A 255 -26.31 -10.62 -14.71
CA TYR A 255 -26.43 -10.88 -16.14
C TYR A 255 -25.32 -10.20 -16.97
N GLY A 256 -25.09 -8.91 -16.76
CA GLY A 256 -24.02 -8.17 -17.46
C GLY A 256 -22.62 -8.67 -17.17
N VAL A 257 -22.31 -8.91 -15.89
CA VAL A 257 -20.98 -9.34 -15.44
C VAL A 257 -20.66 -10.75 -15.95
N TRP A 258 -21.54 -11.72 -15.73
CA TRP A 258 -21.28 -13.10 -16.16
C TRP A 258 -21.21 -13.24 -17.68
N LYS A 259 -21.94 -12.40 -18.42
CA LYS A 259 -21.86 -12.34 -19.87
C LYS A 259 -20.51 -11.84 -20.40
N ILE A 260 -19.86 -10.87 -19.74
CA ILE A 260 -18.50 -10.43 -20.09
C ILE A 260 -17.51 -11.60 -20.02
N PHE A 261 -17.65 -12.45 -19.00
CA PHE A 261 -16.81 -13.63 -18.78
C PHE A 261 -17.22 -14.86 -19.61
N GLY A 262 -18.24 -14.73 -20.47
CA GLY A 262 -18.71 -15.82 -21.34
C GLY A 262 -19.45 -16.93 -20.61
N GLN A 263 -19.90 -16.71 -19.37
CA GLN A 263 -20.63 -17.68 -18.57
C GLN A 263 -22.10 -17.27 -18.47
N VAL A 264 -22.86 -17.49 -19.54
CA VAL A 264 -24.32 -17.25 -19.52
C VAL A 264 -24.99 -18.60 -19.42
N GLU A 265 -25.86 -18.77 -18.41
CA GLU A 265 -26.74 -19.93 -18.35
C GLU A 265 -27.56 -19.99 -19.65
N PRO A 266 -27.62 -21.14 -20.34
CA PRO A 266 -28.42 -21.26 -21.55
C PRO A 266 -29.87 -20.92 -21.23
N ILE A 267 -30.45 -20.00 -22.00
CA ILE A 267 -31.88 -19.73 -21.93
C ILE A 267 -32.56 -20.89 -22.66
N ASP A 268 -33.31 -21.72 -21.93
CA ASP A 268 -33.91 -22.96 -22.44
C ASP A 268 -34.96 -22.71 -23.56
N ASP A 269 -35.47 -21.48 -23.68
CA ASP A 269 -36.45 -21.06 -24.68
C ASP A 269 -35.81 -20.21 -25.79
N LEU A 270 -35.29 -20.86 -26.84
CA LEU A 270 -34.71 -20.19 -28.00
C LEU A 270 -35.73 -19.32 -28.76
N ASP A 271 -37.02 -19.70 -28.71
CA ASP A 271 -38.13 -19.02 -29.39
C ASP A 271 -38.55 -17.71 -28.70
N ALA A 272 -38.18 -17.55 -27.43
CA ALA A 272 -38.40 -16.34 -26.62
C ALA A 272 -37.26 -15.32 -26.77
N TYR A 273 -36.24 -15.61 -27.57
CA TYR A 273 -35.09 -14.73 -27.70
C TYR A 273 -35.20 -13.90 -28.97
N SER A 274 -35.60 -12.63 -28.81
CA SER A 274 -35.68 -11.70 -29.94
C SER A 274 -34.32 -11.60 -30.64
N SER A 275 -34.32 -11.64 -31.98
CA SER A 275 -33.10 -11.39 -32.77
C SER A 275 -32.43 -10.06 -32.41
N THR A 276 -33.21 -9.08 -31.92
CA THR A 276 -32.68 -7.80 -31.42
C THR A 276 -31.86 -7.95 -30.14
N ALA A 277 -32.24 -8.85 -29.23
CA ALA A 277 -31.49 -9.13 -28.01
C ALA A 277 -30.15 -9.82 -28.34
N PHE A 278 -30.16 -10.76 -29.30
CA PHE A 278 -28.95 -11.42 -29.80
C PHE A 278 -27.93 -10.42 -30.33
N VAL A 279 -28.38 -9.53 -31.21
CA VAL A 279 -27.50 -8.52 -31.83
C VAL A 279 -26.95 -7.56 -30.78
N LEU A 280 -27.78 -7.10 -29.85
CA LEU A 280 -27.37 -6.20 -28.77
C LEU A 280 -26.32 -6.86 -27.86
N ASP A 281 -26.49 -8.14 -27.58
CA ASP A 281 -25.57 -8.92 -26.74
C ASP A 281 -24.22 -9.18 -27.43
N ILE A 282 -24.23 -9.48 -28.73
CA ILE A 282 -22.99 -9.57 -29.53
C ILE A 282 -22.25 -8.23 -29.53
N MET A 283 -22.98 -7.13 -29.76
CA MET A 283 -22.41 -5.79 -29.71
C MET A 283 -21.82 -5.48 -28.33
N PHE A 284 -22.54 -5.80 -27.26
CA PHE A 284 -22.09 -5.59 -25.89
C PHE A 284 -20.78 -6.33 -25.60
N VAL A 285 -20.72 -7.64 -25.86
CA VAL A 285 -19.51 -8.45 -25.63
C VAL A 285 -18.35 -7.94 -26.49
N THR A 286 -18.61 -7.58 -27.74
CA THR A 286 -17.60 -7.01 -28.65
C THR A 286 -17.03 -5.70 -28.11
N ILE A 287 -17.89 -4.75 -27.74
CA ILE A 287 -17.46 -3.44 -27.25
C ILE A 287 -16.74 -3.60 -25.90
N ALA A 288 -17.27 -4.40 -24.97
CA ALA A 288 -16.66 -4.59 -23.65
C ALA A 288 -15.31 -5.32 -23.73
N ASN A 289 -15.23 -6.45 -24.43
CA ASN A 289 -14.04 -7.30 -24.43
C ASN A 289 -12.98 -6.88 -25.44
N ILE A 290 -13.37 -6.33 -26.60
CA ILE A 290 -12.41 -5.93 -27.63
C ILE A 290 -12.01 -4.47 -27.45
N ILE A 291 -12.97 -3.56 -27.30
CA ILE A 291 -12.66 -2.12 -27.29
C ILE A 291 -12.26 -1.69 -25.88
N LEU A 292 -13.18 -1.83 -24.93
CA LEU A 292 -13.06 -1.24 -23.60
C LEU A 292 -11.94 -1.89 -22.77
N LEU A 293 -11.82 -3.22 -22.81
CA LEU A 293 -10.74 -3.94 -22.12
C LEU A 293 -9.37 -3.65 -22.76
N SER A 294 -9.28 -3.58 -24.09
CA SER A 294 -8.00 -3.26 -24.76
C SER A 294 -7.54 -1.83 -24.46
N VAL A 295 -8.48 -0.88 -24.42
CA VAL A 295 -8.19 0.50 -24.00
C VAL A 295 -7.77 0.53 -22.54
N LEU A 296 -8.44 -0.22 -21.66
CA LEU A 296 -8.04 -0.34 -20.24
C LEU A 296 -6.60 -0.81 -20.10
N VAL A 297 -6.25 -1.90 -20.79
CA VAL A 297 -4.90 -2.47 -20.77
C VAL A 297 -3.88 -1.47 -21.33
N ALA A 298 -4.21 -0.76 -22.41
CA ALA A 298 -3.34 0.27 -22.98
C ALA A 298 -3.09 1.44 -22.00
N LEU A 299 -4.15 1.97 -21.38
CA LEU A 299 -4.05 3.05 -20.38
C LEU A 299 -3.27 2.59 -19.15
N PHE A 300 -3.46 1.35 -18.72
CA PHE A 300 -2.73 0.77 -17.59
C PHE A 300 -1.23 0.67 -17.89
N ASN A 301 -0.85 0.22 -19.08
CA ASN A 301 0.55 0.14 -19.49
C ASN A 301 1.22 1.52 -19.54
N VAL A 302 0.55 2.53 -20.11
CA VAL A 302 1.07 3.91 -20.14
C VAL A 302 1.20 4.48 -18.73
N THR A 303 0.25 4.20 -17.85
CA THR A 303 0.28 4.69 -16.47
C THR A 303 1.37 4.02 -15.64
N ILE A 304 1.56 2.70 -15.79
CA ILE A 304 2.62 1.95 -15.10
C ILE A 304 3.99 2.52 -15.43
N THR A 305 4.30 2.71 -16.72
CA THR A 305 5.64 3.19 -17.13
C THR A 305 5.90 4.61 -16.62
N ARG A 306 4.88 5.47 -16.64
CA ARG A 306 4.96 6.83 -16.07
C ARG A 306 5.19 6.81 -14.54
N VAL A 307 4.50 5.93 -13.82
CA VAL A 307 4.51 5.88 -12.35
C VAL A 307 5.70 5.08 -11.81
N GLU A 308 6.33 4.21 -12.60
CA GLU A 308 7.40 3.32 -12.11
C GLU A 308 8.56 4.10 -11.46
N GLU A 309 9.08 5.14 -12.12
CA GLU A 309 10.23 5.89 -11.61
C GLU A 309 9.87 6.68 -10.34
N GLN A 310 8.71 7.35 -10.34
CA GLN A 310 8.22 8.09 -9.19
C GLN A 310 7.94 7.15 -7.99
N SER A 311 7.36 5.98 -8.25
CA SER A 311 7.01 5.02 -7.21
C SER A 311 8.24 4.47 -6.49
N LYS A 312 9.40 4.32 -7.16
CA LYS A 312 10.66 3.90 -6.53
C LYS A 312 11.16 4.96 -5.54
N GLN A 313 11.07 6.25 -5.89
CA GLN A 313 11.46 7.34 -5.01
C GLN A 313 10.52 7.46 -3.80
N VAL A 314 9.22 7.45 -4.07
CA VAL A 314 8.17 7.46 -3.04
C VAL A 314 8.33 6.27 -2.10
N TRP A 315 8.60 5.08 -2.63
CA TRP A 315 8.87 3.88 -1.84
C TRP A 315 10.09 4.04 -0.93
N GLY A 316 11.21 4.54 -1.45
CA GLY A 316 12.43 4.73 -0.68
C GLY A 316 12.20 5.65 0.53
N TYR A 317 11.46 6.74 0.33
CA TYR A 317 11.03 7.64 1.39
C TYR A 317 10.12 6.97 2.42
N HIS A 318 9.06 6.28 1.98
CA HIS A 318 8.15 5.58 2.90
C HIS A 318 8.86 4.49 3.69
N ARG A 319 9.77 3.75 3.06
CA ARG A 319 10.60 2.75 3.73
C ARG A 319 11.46 3.36 4.83
N PHE A 320 12.05 4.52 4.60
CA PHE A 320 12.79 5.25 5.64
C PHE A 320 11.89 5.54 6.85
N LEU A 321 10.70 6.10 6.61
CA LEU A 321 9.74 6.40 7.68
C LEU A 321 9.35 5.15 8.47
N LEU A 322 9.04 4.06 7.77
CA LEU A 322 8.70 2.78 8.39
C LEU A 322 9.84 2.27 9.25
N VAL A 323 11.06 2.18 8.72
CA VAL A 323 12.23 1.69 9.48
C VAL A 323 12.47 2.56 10.72
N ASN A 324 12.36 3.89 10.60
CA ASN A 324 12.53 4.80 11.72
C ASN A 324 11.43 4.61 12.79
N GLU A 325 10.18 4.41 12.39
CA GLU A 325 9.07 4.11 13.29
C GLU A 325 9.29 2.77 14.02
N TYR A 326 9.67 1.71 13.29
CA TYR A 326 9.92 0.38 13.85
C TYR A 326 11.13 0.34 14.79
N LYS A 327 12.15 1.19 14.58
CA LYS A 327 13.30 1.32 15.49
C LYS A 327 12.89 1.72 16.91
N SER A 328 11.83 2.52 17.04
CA SER A 328 11.30 2.98 18.34
C SER A 328 10.31 2.00 19.00
N LYS A 329 9.86 0.97 18.28
CA LYS A 329 8.84 0.03 18.76
C LYS A 329 9.45 -1.12 19.58
N VAL A 330 8.60 -1.68 20.43
CA VAL A 330 8.91 -2.85 21.25
C VAL A 330 9.33 -4.04 20.38
N SER A 331 10.38 -4.76 20.81
CA SER A 331 11.01 -5.85 20.05
C SER A 331 10.16 -7.13 19.92
N LEU A 332 9.11 -7.28 20.73
CA LEU A 332 8.23 -8.45 20.70
C LEU A 332 7.00 -8.21 19.82
N PRO A 333 6.54 -9.23 19.06
CA PRO A 333 5.37 -9.09 18.22
C PRO A 333 4.12 -8.83 19.08
N PRO A 334 3.07 -8.22 18.51
CA PRO A 334 1.88 -7.78 19.24
C PRO A 334 1.30 -8.75 20.29
N PRO A 335 1.13 -10.07 20.05
CA PRO A 335 0.60 -10.98 21.08
C PRO A 335 1.50 -11.07 22.33
N PHE A 336 2.82 -10.93 22.18
CA PHE A 336 3.78 -10.97 23.28
C PHE A 336 4.19 -9.58 23.76
N SER A 337 3.73 -8.51 23.10
CA SER A 337 4.01 -7.13 23.50
C SER A 337 3.46 -6.80 24.90
N ILE A 338 2.36 -7.44 25.30
CA ILE A 338 1.74 -7.32 26.62
C ILE A 338 2.75 -7.71 27.71
N LEU A 339 3.53 -8.78 27.51
CA LEU A 339 4.55 -9.21 28.47
C LEU A 339 5.65 -8.15 28.64
N ASN A 340 6.02 -7.45 27.56
CA ASN A 340 7.01 -6.38 27.67
C ASN A 340 6.46 -5.15 28.41
N TYR A 341 5.21 -4.76 28.15
CA TYR A 341 4.59 -3.67 28.90
C TYR A 341 4.43 -4.02 30.38
N LEU A 342 4.08 -5.27 30.69
CA LEU A 342 4.06 -5.78 32.06
C LEU A 342 5.46 -5.72 32.70
N PHE A 343 6.50 -6.17 31.99
CA PHE A 343 7.88 -6.10 32.49
C PHE A 343 8.38 -4.66 32.68
N LEU A 344 8.15 -3.76 31.72
CA LEU A 344 8.49 -2.34 31.82
C LEU A 344 7.72 -1.65 32.96
N SER A 345 6.45 -1.97 33.13
CA SER A 345 5.64 -1.48 34.26
C SER A 345 6.18 -2.00 35.60
N GLY A 346 6.64 -3.26 35.64
CA GLY A 346 7.31 -3.86 36.79
C GLY A 346 8.67 -3.22 37.10
N GLN A 347 9.47 -2.90 36.08
CA GLN A 347 10.71 -2.13 36.24
C GLN A 347 10.47 -0.71 36.71
N TRP A 348 9.41 -0.05 36.22
CA TRP A 348 9.01 1.28 36.67
C TRP A 348 8.54 1.25 38.13
N LEU A 349 7.71 0.26 38.50
CA LEU A 349 7.30 0.02 39.90
C LEU A 349 8.50 -0.29 40.78
N ALA A 350 9.43 -1.14 40.32
CA ALA A 350 10.65 -1.48 41.04
C ALA A 350 11.58 -0.26 41.19
N LYS A 351 11.71 0.62 40.19
CA LYS A 351 12.45 1.89 40.30
C LYS A 351 11.75 2.91 41.22
N LYS A 352 10.42 2.89 41.27
CA LYS A 352 9.63 3.74 42.17
C LYS A 352 9.71 3.26 43.62
N LEU A 353 9.81 1.96 43.85
CA LEU A 353 9.96 1.32 45.16
C LEU A 353 11.42 1.29 45.65
N LEU A 354 12.38 0.99 44.76
CA LEU A 354 13.82 1.01 45.02
C LEU A 354 14.38 2.36 44.56
N ARG A 355 14.19 3.40 45.38
CA ARG A 355 14.95 4.66 45.24
C ARG A 355 16.44 4.40 45.49
N CYS A 356 17.21 3.91 44.51
CA CYS A 356 18.64 4.23 44.37
C CYS A 356 19.35 3.60 43.16
N SER A 357 20.05 4.50 42.45
CA SER A 357 21.48 4.44 42.13
C SER A 357 22.04 3.17 41.50
N ARG A 358 21.83 3.01 40.18
CA ARG A 358 22.75 2.23 39.34
C ARG A 358 22.81 2.80 37.91
N TYR A 359 22.97 4.12 37.79
CA TYR A 359 22.93 4.84 36.50
C TYR A 359 24.30 5.38 36.05
N SER A 360 25.33 5.46 36.90
CA SER A 360 26.52 6.27 36.58
C SER A 360 27.71 5.56 35.90
N LEU A 361 27.80 4.22 35.90
CA LEU A 361 29.05 3.53 35.50
C LEU A 361 29.03 2.91 34.10
N ASN A 362 27.85 2.54 33.59
CA ASN A 362 27.71 2.04 32.22
C ASN A 362 27.60 3.19 31.20
N ASP A 363 27.02 4.33 31.56
CA ASP A 363 26.94 5.50 30.68
C ASP A 363 28.31 6.10 30.40
N LYS A 364 29.19 6.21 31.41
CA LYS A 364 30.55 6.75 31.22
C LYS A 364 31.44 5.88 30.33
N LYS A 365 31.31 4.55 30.43
CA LYS A 365 32.03 3.61 29.55
C LYS A 365 31.45 3.56 28.13
N ALA A 366 30.14 3.76 27.99
CA ALA A 366 29.50 3.89 26.69
C ALA A 366 29.91 5.21 26.01
N GLU A 367 29.91 6.33 26.74
CA GLU A 367 30.37 7.66 26.28
C GLU A 367 31.83 7.62 25.82
N GLU A 368 32.75 7.06 26.62
CA GLU A 368 34.17 7.01 26.25
C GLU A 368 34.45 6.11 25.03
N PHE A 369 33.64 5.05 24.84
CA PHE A 369 33.73 4.18 23.67
C PHE A 369 33.13 4.84 22.41
N THR A 370 32.01 5.57 22.56
CA THR A 370 31.43 6.36 21.46
C THR A 370 32.36 7.50 21.05
N ASP A 371 33.00 8.19 21.99
CA ASP A 371 33.93 9.29 21.70
C ASP A 371 35.18 8.81 20.95
N LYS A 372 35.77 7.68 21.37
CA LYS A 372 36.92 7.07 20.66
C LYS A 372 36.58 6.61 19.24
N ILE A 373 35.34 6.17 19.03
CA ILE A 373 34.82 5.80 17.72
C ILE A 373 34.54 7.05 16.87
N GLN A 374 34.04 8.12 17.47
CA GLN A 374 33.77 9.41 16.82
C GLN A 374 35.08 10.05 16.34
N ASP A 375 36.14 10.01 17.14
CA ASP A 375 37.44 10.59 16.80
C ASP A 375 38.13 9.87 15.63
N LYS A 376 38.14 8.52 15.64
CA LYS A 376 38.65 7.73 14.52
C LYS A 376 37.87 7.96 13.22
N ARG A 377 36.54 8.15 13.30
CA ARG A 377 35.69 8.46 12.14
C ARG A 377 35.78 9.91 11.68
N LYS A 378 36.21 10.84 12.53
CA LYS A 378 36.41 12.27 12.19
C LYS A 378 37.66 12.46 11.35
N ILE A 379 38.77 11.84 11.73
CA ILE A 379 40.04 11.85 10.98
C ILE A 379 39.87 11.28 9.56
N HIS A 380 39.13 10.17 9.42
CA HIS A 380 38.87 9.55 8.12
C HIS A 380 37.99 10.44 7.22
N SER A 381 37.06 11.18 7.83
CA SER A 381 36.18 12.12 7.14
C SER A 381 36.88 13.37 6.67
N ASP A 382 37.78 13.94 7.46
CA ASP A 382 38.54 15.14 7.06
C ASP A 382 39.52 14.83 5.92
N TYR A 383 40.12 13.63 5.91
CA TYR A 383 40.90 13.12 4.79
C TYR A 383 40.05 13.02 3.50
N TRP A 384 38.86 12.45 3.60
CA TRP A 384 37.95 12.27 2.47
C TRP A 384 37.40 13.61 1.95
N TRP A 385 37.05 14.54 2.84
CA TRP A 385 36.62 15.89 2.47
C TRP A 385 37.72 16.71 1.82
N HIS A 386 39.00 16.44 2.11
CA HIS A 386 40.14 17.00 1.39
C HIS A 386 40.29 16.40 0.00
N LYS A 387 40.17 15.07 -0.12
CA LYS A 387 40.22 14.35 -1.39
C LYS A 387 39.10 14.77 -2.35
N LEU A 388 37.85 14.80 -1.87
CA LEU A 388 36.68 15.21 -2.64
C LEU A 388 36.75 16.69 -3.07
N ARG A 389 37.31 17.56 -2.22
CA ARG A 389 37.56 18.96 -2.59
C ARG A 389 38.54 19.02 -3.75
N HIS A 390 39.64 18.28 -3.69
CA HIS A 390 40.67 18.23 -4.74
C HIS A 390 40.15 17.65 -6.06
N GLU A 391 39.40 16.55 -6.03
CA GLU A 391 38.89 15.91 -7.26
C GLU A 391 37.76 16.74 -7.90
N LYS A 392 36.90 17.37 -7.10
CA LYS A 392 35.84 18.26 -7.64
C LYS A 392 36.32 19.65 -8.02
N THR A 393 37.31 20.25 -7.36
CA THR A 393 37.92 21.49 -7.87
C THR A 393 38.52 21.26 -9.24
N VAL A 394 39.14 20.09 -9.48
CA VAL A 394 39.69 19.73 -10.80
C VAL A 394 38.60 19.54 -11.86
N GLN A 395 37.48 18.87 -11.54
CA GLN A 395 36.35 18.73 -12.48
C GLN A 395 35.61 20.06 -12.74
N ILE A 396 35.42 20.89 -11.72
CA ILE A 396 34.74 22.18 -11.84
C ILE A 396 35.64 23.19 -12.56
N GLU A 397 36.95 23.22 -12.30
CA GLU A 397 37.93 24.04 -13.04
C GLU A 397 38.06 23.59 -14.51
N ALA A 398 37.98 22.29 -14.79
CA ALA A 398 37.95 21.78 -16.16
C ALA A 398 36.67 22.20 -16.90
N SER A 399 35.52 22.15 -16.23
CA SER A 399 34.23 22.56 -16.80
C SER A 399 34.11 24.08 -16.96
N LEU A 400 34.76 24.87 -16.11
CA LEU A 400 34.82 26.34 -16.23
C LEU A 400 35.75 26.80 -17.35
N LYS A 401 36.84 26.07 -17.63
CA LYS A 401 37.73 26.33 -18.78
C LYS A 401 37.09 26.10 -20.15
N GLU A 402 36.02 25.31 -20.21
CA GLU A 402 35.22 25.13 -21.44
C GLU A 402 34.14 26.22 -21.63
N ILE A 403 33.93 27.11 -20.64
CA ILE A 403 32.83 28.08 -20.60
C ILE A 403 33.31 29.54 -20.61
N GLU A 404 34.59 29.82 -20.35
CA GLU A 404 35.17 31.15 -20.66
C GLU A 404 35.54 31.23 -22.15
N PRO A 405 35.17 32.34 -22.83
CA PRO A 405 34.97 32.41 -24.28
C PRO A 405 36.22 32.16 -25.14
#